data_AF-A0A1V5SV08-F1
#
_entry.id   AF-A0A1V5SV08-F1
#
_cell.length_a   1.000
_cell.length_b   1.000
_cell.length_c   1.000
_cell.angle_alpha   90.00
_cell.angle_beta   90.00
_cell.angle_gamma   90.00
#
_symmetry.space_group_name_H-M   'P 1'
#
loop_
_entity.id
_entity.type
_entity.pdbx_description
1 polymer ?
#
loop_
_entity_poly.entity_id
_entity_poly.type
_entity_poly.pdbx_seq_one_letter_code
_entity_poly.pdbx_strand_id
1 'polypeptide(L)'
;MDMKVFLATLSAIFFAELADKTHLVSLTMSGKTGKPWAVLLGAIAGFALVTLISVFLGAALAKHIRPEYIRCAGAAAFVVIGLLMFLNKF
;
A
#
# COMPACT_ATOMS: atom_id res chain seq x y z
N MET A 1 -16.60 -8.65 19.33
CA MET A 1 -16.33 -8.26 17.92
C MET A 1 -17.09 -9.23 17.05
N ASP A 2 -18.06 -8.76 16.28
CA ASP A 2 -18.92 -9.61 15.47
C ASP A 2 -18.09 -10.47 14.51
N MET A 3 -18.19 -11.79 14.65
CA MET A 3 -17.47 -12.77 13.81
C MET A 3 -17.71 -12.52 12.31
N LYS A 4 -18.89 -12.02 11.96
CA LYS A 4 -19.24 -11.58 10.60
C LYS A 4 -18.39 -10.41 10.10
N VAL A 5 -18.16 -9.41 10.95
CA VAL A 5 -17.32 -8.26 10.59
C VAL A 5 -15.89 -8.71 10.42
N PHE A 6 -15.37 -9.56 11.32
CA PHE A 6 -14.03 -10.12 11.21
C PHE A 6 -13.82 -10.91 9.91
N LEU A 7 -14.73 -11.84 9.58
CA LEU A 7 -14.65 -12.61 8.33
C LEU A 7 -14.80 -11.73 7.08
N ALA A 8 -15.63 -10.68 7.14
CA ALA A 8 -15.81 -9.76 6.03
C ALA A 8 -14.58 -8.88 5.80
N THR A 9 -13.99 -8.30 6.84
CA THR A 9 -12.74 -7.53 6.70
C THR A 9 -11.55 -8.42 6.37
N LEU A 10 -11.44 -9.61 6.99
CA LEU A 10 -10.39 -10.58 6.65
C LEU A 10 -10.46 -10.93 5.16
N SER A 11 -11.63 -11.33 4.66
CA SER A 11 -11.76 -11.72 3.25
C SER A 11 -11.54 -10.55 2.31
N ALA A 12 -12.10 -9.36 2.58
CA ALA A 12 -11.89 -8.18 1.74
C ALA A 12 -10.41 -7.76 1.66
N ILE A 13 -9.72 -7.69 2.80
CA ILE A 13 -8.30 -7.30 2.85
C ILE A 13 -7.43 -8.40 2.25
N PHE A 14 -7.72 -9.67 2.57
CA PHE A 14 -6.97 -10.81 2.04
C PHE A 14 -7.02 -10.86 0.52
N PHE A 15 -8.20 -10.72 -0.09
CA PHE A 15 -8.31 -10.68 -1.56
C PHE A 15 -7.70 -9.42 -2.19
N ALA A 16 -7.76 -8.27 -1.51
CA ALA A 16 -7.12 -7.04 -1.96
C ALA A 16 -5.58 -7.16 -1.96
N GLU A 17 -5.01 -7.77 -0.91
CA GLU A 17 -3.55 -7.94 -0.72
C GLU A 17 -2.99 -9.15 -1.49
N LEU A 18 -3.76 -10.23 -1.69
CA LEU A 18 -3.31 -11.40 -2.45
C LEU A 18 -3.08 -11.11 -3.93
N ALA A 19 -3.82 -10.15 -4.48
CA ALA A 19 -3.68 -9.72 -5.86
C ALA A 19 -2.55 -8.69 -6.06
N ASP A 20 -1.76 -8.40 -5.02
CA ASP A 20 -0.74 -7.36 -5.13
C ASP A 20 0.52 -7.83 -5.87
N LYS A 21 0.98 -6.97 -6.78
CA LYS A 21 2.15 -7.20 -7.62
C LYS A 21 3.42 -7.34 -6.79
N THR A 22 3.46 -6.78 -5.59
CA THR A 22 4.58 -6.90 -4.64
C THR A 22 4.88 -8.35 -4.25
N HIS A 23 3.87 -9.21 -4.12
CA HIS A 23 4.06 -10.64 -3.82
C HIS A 23 4.70 -11.39 -5.01
N LEU A 24 4.25 -11.10 -6.23
CA LEU A 24 4.83 -11.67 -7.46
C LEU A 24 6.25 -11.16 -7.71
N VAL A 25 6.53 -9.88 -7.44
CA VAL A 25 7.87 -9.29 -7.53
C VAL A 25 8.82 -9.94 -6.52
N SER A 26 8.39 -10.15 -5.29
CA SER A 26 9.20 -10.80 -4.26
C SER A 26 9.49 -12.27 -4.61
N LEU A 27 8.51 -12.99 -5.14
CA LEU A 27 8.67 -14.38 -5.58
C LEU A 27 9.63 -14.50 -6.77
N THR A 28 9.49 -13.64 -7.78
CA THR A 28 10.36 -13.64 -8.96
C THR A 28 11.80 -13.20 -8.65
N MET A 29 11.98 -12.21 -7.76
CA MET A 29 13.31 -11.81 -7.28
C MET A 29 13.97 -12.90 -6.44
N SER A 30 13.20 -13.60 -5.59
CA SER A 30 13.68 -14.74 -4.83
C SER A 30 14.17 -15.87 -5.74
N GLY A 31 13.37 -16.21 -6.76
CA GLY A 31 13.72 -17.23 -7.76
C GLY A 31 14.94 -16.87 -8.62
N LYS A 32 15.10 -15.59 -9.01
CA LYS A 32 16.27 -15.12 -9.79
C LYS A 32 17.57 -15.09 -9.00
N THR A 33 17.51 -14.78 -7.71
CA THR A 33 18.71 -14.53 -6.88
C THR A 33 19.18 -15.78 -6.14
N GLY A 34 18.33 -16.81 -6.04
CA GLY A 34 18.60 -18.05 -5.30
C GLY A 34 18.76 -17.85 -3.79
N LYS A 35 18.44 -16.64 -3.28
CA LYS A 35 18.61 -16.22 -1.88
C LYS A 35 17.28 -15.65 -1.33
N PRO A 36 16.30 -16.50 -1.00
CA PRO A 36 14.97 -16.07 -0.56
C PRO A 36 14.99 -15.16 0.66
N TRP A 37 15.87 -15.46 1.62
CA TRP A 37 16.00 -14.68 2.86
C TRP A 37 16.51 -13.25 2.64
N ALA A 38 17.42 -13.04 1.69
CA ALA A 38 17.94 -11.70 1.39
C ALA A 38 16.88 -10.81 0.74
N VAL A 39 16.05 -11.39 -0.15
CA VAL A 39 14.94 -10.68 -0.80
C VAL A 39 13.85 -10.33 0.22
N LEU A 40 13.52 -11.26 1.12
CA LEU A 40 12.56 -11.01 2.19
C LEU A 40 13.01 -9.86 3.10
N LEU A 41 14.25 -9.91 3.59
CA LEU A 41 14.79 -8.85 4.44
C LEU A 41 14.88 -7.51 3.71
N GLY A 42 15.25 -7.52 2.43
CA GLY A 42 15.27 -6.31 1.59
C GLY A 42 13.88 -5.70 1.40
N ALA A 43 12.86 -6.54 1.15
CA ALA A 43 11.48 -6.10 1.02
C ALA A 43 10.95 -5.51 2.34
N ILE A 44 11.18 -6.19 3.47
CA ILE A 44 10.79 -5.70 4.79
C ILE A 44 11.49 -4.38 5.11
N ALA A 45 12.79 -4.28 4.89
CA ALA A 45 13.55 -3.05 5.13
C ALA A 45 13.06 -1.91 4.24
N GLY A 46 12.82 -2.18 2.95
CA GLY A 46 12.28 -1.19 2.01
C GLY A 46 10.90 -0.67 2.42
N PHE A 47 9.98 -1.57 2.78
CA PHE A 47 8.66 -1.20 3.28
C PHE A 47 8.74 -0.42 4.60
N ALA A 48 9.58 -0.85 5.53
CA ALA A 48 9.78 -0.16 6.80
C ALA A 48 10.28 1.27 6.57
N LEU A 49 11.28 1.46 5.69
CA LEU A 49 11.81 2.78 5.35
C LEU A 49 10.76 3.67 4.68
N VAL A 50 10.03 3.16 3.69
CA VAL A 50 9.01 3.95 2.98
C VAL A 50 7.89 4.36 3.92
N THR A 51 7.51 3.48 4.84
CA THR A 51 6.48 3.75 5.84
C THR A 51 6.96 4.81 6.83
N LEU A 52 8.19 4.70 7.31
CA LEU A 52 8.77 5.65 8.26
C LEU A 52 8.88 7.05 7.65
N ILE A 53 9.33 7.15 6.40
CA ILE A 53 9.35 8.41 5.64
C ILE A 53 7.92 8.96 5.47
N SER A 54 6.97 8.11 5.08
CA SER A 54 5.58 8.51 4.86
C SER A 54 4.91 9.03 6.12
N VAL A 55 5.12 8.36 7.27
CA VAL A 55 4.58 8.79 8.56
C VAL A 55 5.23 10.09 9.02
N PHE A 56 6.54 10.24 8.85
CA PHE A 56 7.24 11.46 9.24
C PHE A 56 6.78 12.68 8.42
N LEU A 57 6.70 12.54 7.09
CA LEU A 57 6.15 13.57 6.21
C LEU A 57 4.68 13.84 6.52
N GLY A 58 3.87 12.79 6.71
CA GLY A 58 2.45 12.91 7.04
C GLY A 58 2.23 13.66 8.35
N ALA A 59 3.02 13.36 9.39
CA ALA A 59 2.95 14.04 10.69
C ALA A 59 3.40 15.51 10.59
N ALA A 60 4.45 15.79 9.83
CA ALA A 60 4.91 17.17 9.60
C ALA A 60 3.86 18.00 8.86
N LEU A 61 3.23 17.43 7.81
CA LEU A 61 2.16 18.07 7.05
C LEU A 61 0.88 18.24 7.88
N ALA A 62 0.53 17.25 8.70
CA ALA A 62 -0.64 17.32 9.59
C ALA A 62 -0.54 18.41 10.67
N LYS A 63 0.68 18.82 11.04
CA LYS A 63 0.90 19.93 11.98
C LYS A 63 0.63 21.30 11.36
N HIS A 64 0.76 21.43 10.03
CA HIS A 64 0.62 22.70 9.32
C HIS A 64 -0.69 22.81 8.51
N ILE A 65 -1.30 21.68 8.15
CA ILE A 65 -2.44 21.61 7.25
C ILE A 65 -3.65 21.03 7.99
N ARG A 66 -4.80 21.71 7.90
CA ARG A 66 -6.07 21.21 8.47
C ARG A 66 -6.42 19.84 7.86
N PRO A 67 -6.92 18.89 8.65
CA PRO A 67 -7.23 17.53 8.20
C PRO A 67 -8.23 17.47 7.02
N GLU A 68 -9.07 18.49 6.87
CA GLU A 68 -10.01 18.62 5.74
C GLU A 68 -9.32 18.69 4.38
N TYR A 69 -8.20 19.44 4.27
CA TYR A 69 -7.46 19.54 3.01
C TYR A 69 -6.75 18.24 2.67
N ILE A 70 -6.22 17.53 3.67
CA ILE A 70 -5.58 16.21 3.48
C ILE A 70 -6.62 15.21 2.96
N ARG A 71 -7.84 15.24 3.52
CA ARG A 71 -8.95 14.39 3.09
C ARG A 71 -9.40 14.71 1.66
N CYS A 72 -9.58 15.99 1.33
CA CYS A 72 -9.95 16.41 -0.03
C CYS A 72 -8.87 16.07 -1.05
N ALA A 73 -7.59 16.27 -0.73
CA ALA A 73 -6.48 15.92 -1.61
C ALA A 73 -6.41 14.40 -1.85
N GLY A 74 -6.57 13.59 -0.80
CA GLY A 74 -6.63 12.13 -0.91
C GLY A 74 -7.80 11.65 -1.77
N ALA A 75 -9.00 12.21 -1.57
CA ALA A 75 -10.17 11.89 -2.37
C ALA A 75 -9.99 12.28 -3.84
N ALA A 76 -9.46 13.48 -4.11
CA ALA A 76 -9.18 13.94 -5.47
C ALA A 76 -8.15 13.05 -6.18
N ALA A 77 -7.06 12.69 -5.48
CA ALA A 77 -6.05 11.77 -6.02
C ALA A 77 -6.65 10.41 -6.35
N PHE A 78 -7.51 9.86 -5.48
CA PHE A 78 -8.18 8.58 -5.71
C PHE A 78 -9.10 8.62 -6.94
N VAL A 79 -9.88 9.71 -7.08
CA VAL A 79 -10.75 9.92 -8.26
C VAL A 79 -9.91 10.05 -9.53
N VAL A 80 -8.82 10.81 -9.50
CA VAL A 80 -7.93 10.99 -10.67
C VAL A 80 -7.31 9.66 -11.09
N ILE A 81 -6.77 8.89 -10.15
CA ILE A 81 -6.18 7.56 -10.44
C ILE A 81 -7.26 6.63 -11.02
N GLY A 82 -8.45 6.58 -10.40
CA GLY A 82 -9.57 5.78 -10.90
C GLY A 82 -10.00 6.18 -12.31
N LEU A 83 -10.03 7.48 -12.60
CA LEU A 83 -10.37 8.00 -13.93
C LEU A 83 -9.29 7.64 -14.96
N LEU A 84 -8.01 7.79 -14.62
CA LEU A 84 -6.90 7.41 -15.50
C LEU A 84 -6.91 5.91 -15.82
N MET A 85 -7.24 5.09 -14.83
CA MET A 85 -7.39 3.64 -15.00
C MET A 85 -8.60 3.29 -15.88
N PHE A 86 -9.72 4.01 -15.71
CA PHE A 86 -10.91 3.85 -16.55
C PHE A 86 -10.69 4.28 -18.01
N LEU A 87 -9.92 5.36 -18.25
CA LEU A 87 -9.56 5.81 -19.59
C LEU A 87 -8.49 4.93 -20.26
N ASN A 88 -8.10 3.81 -19.64
CA ASN A 88 -7.14 2.84 -20.16
C ASN A 88 -5.83 3.51 -20.63
N LYS A 89 -5.38 4.53 -19.87
CA LYS A 89 -4.11 5.22 -20.12
C LYS A 89 -2.94 4.53 -19.38
N PHE A 90 -3.16 3.29 -18.96
CA PHE A 90 -2.22 2.39 -18.29
C PHE A 90 -2.41 0.97 -18.79
#